data_AF-A0A8J6QEM9-F1
#
_entry.id   AF-A0A8J6QEM9-F1
#
_cell.length_a   1.000
_cell.length_b   1.000
_cell.length_c   1.000
_cell.angle_alpha   90.00
_cell.angle_beta   90.00
_cell.angle_gamma   90.00
#
_symmetry.space_group_name_H-M   'P 1'
#
loop_
_entity.id
_entity.type
_entity.pdbx_description
1 polymer ?
#
loop_
_entity_poly.entity_id
_entity_poly.type
_entity_poly.pdbx_seq_one_letter_code
_entity_poly.pdbx_strand_id
1 'polypeptide(L)'
;VAVLRDMTEERRMDKLREDFVANVSHELKTPIAMLQGYSEAIVDDIAESEEEKKELAGIILDESKRMGRLVNELLDLARLEAGHMKLHY
;
A
#
# COMPACT_ATOMS: atom_id res chain seq x y z
N VAL A 1 14.71 -44.39 -4.38
CA VAL A 1 13.45 -43.96 -3.72
C VAL A 1 13.17 -42.54 -4.18
N ALA A 2 12.04 -42.30 -4.86
CA ALA A 2 11.62 -40.95 -5.23
C ALA A 2 10.56 -40.48 -4.23
N VAL A 3 10.81 -39.35 -3.57
CA VAL A 3 9.84 -38.72 -2.66
C VAL A 3 9.08 -37.66 -3.45
N LEU A 4 7.81 -37.92 -3.75
CA LEU A 4 6.89 -36.93 -4.28
C LEU A 4 6.38 -36.10 -3.10
N ARG A 5 6.92 -34.90 -2.92
CA ARG A 5 6.38 -33.90 -1.99
C ARG A 5 5.34 -33.08 -2.73
N ASP A 6 4.12 -33.05 -2.23
CA ASP A 6 3.09 -32.16 -2.74
C ASP A 6 3.46 -30.71 -2.37
N MET A 7 3.91 -29.94 -3.37
CA MET A 7 4.29 -28.53 -3.26
C MET A 7 3.19 -27.58 -3.77
N THR A 8 1.99 -28.10 -4.03
CA THR A 8 0.91 -27.34 -4.69
C THR A 8 0.45 -26.17 -3.82
N GLU A 9 0.27 -26.41 -2.52
CA GLU A 9 -0.17 -25.38 -1.57
C GLU A 9 0.91 -24.32 -1.30
N GLU A 10 2.18 -24.71 -1.23
CA GLU A 10 3.31 -23.79 -1.05
C GLU A 10 3.44 -22.84 -2.25
N ARG A 11 3.39 -23.38 -3.48
CA ARG A 11 3.41 -22.57 -4.71
C ARG A 11 2.19 -21.66 -4.85
N ARG A 12 1.02 -22.10 -4.38
CA ARG A 12 -0.19 -21.28 -4.38
C ARG A 12 -0.04 -20.09 -3.43
N MET A 13 0.54 -20.31 -2.25
CA MET A 13 0.79 -19.25 -1.28
C MET A 13 1.82 -18.23 -1.79
N ASP A 14 2.90 -18.71 -2.39
CA ASP A 14 3.92 -17.83 -2.99
C ASP A 14 3.34 -16.96 -4.12
N LYS A 15 2.48 -17.54 -4.97
CA LYS A 15 1.80 -16.78 -6.02
C LYS A 15 0.86 -15.72 -5.46
N LEU A 16 0.09 -16.04 -4.42
CA LEU A 16 -0.77 -15.07 -3.75
C LEU A 16 0.04 -13.91 -3.15
N ARG A 17 1.25 -14.19 -2.64
CA ARG A 17 2.18 -13.16 -2.14
C ARG A 17 2.65 -12.25 -3.27
N GLU A 18 3.14 -12.83 -4.36
CA GLU A 18 3.60 -12.06 -5.52
C GLU A 18 2.50 -11.17 -6.08
N ASP A 19 1.30 -11.72 -6.25
CA ASP A 19 0.12 -10.99 -6.72
C ASP A 19 -0.26 -9.86 -5.74
N PHE A 20 -0.22 -10.11 -4.42
CA PHE A 20 -0.52 -9.11 -3.41
C PHE A 20 0.49 -7.95 -3.42
N VAL A 21 1.80 -8.26 -3.41
CA VAL A 21 2.86 -7.24 -3.44
C VAL A 21 2.81 -6.41 -4.72
N ALA A 22 2.56 -7.06 -5.86
CA ALA A 22 2.39 -6.37 -7.13
C ALA A 22 1.18 -5.41 -7.07
N ASN A 23 0.04 -5.87 -6.58
CA ASN A 23 -1.17 -5.06 -6.46
C ASN A 23 -0.95 -3.87 -5.53
N VAL A 24 -0.40 -4.08 -4.33
CA VAL A 24 -0.08 -2.97 -3.40
C VAL A 24 0.90 -1.98 -4.03
N SER A 25 1.92 -2.46 -4.75
CA SER A 25 2.88 -1.58 -5.44
C SER A 25 2.20 -0.72 -6.52
N HIS A 26 1.28 -1.29 -7.29
CA HIS A 26 0.49 -0.56 -8.28
C HIS A 26 -0.45 0.44 -7.62
N GLU A 27 -1.13 0.04 -6.54
CA GLU A 27 -2.04 0.90 -5.79
C GLU A 27 -1.33 2.02 -5.04
N LEU A 28 -0.06 1.87 -4.67
CA LEU A 28 0.75 2.93 -4.07
C LEU A 28 1.20 4.00 -5.07
N LYS A 29 1.33 3.63 -6.35
CA LYS A 29 1.87 4.52 -7.39
C LYS A 29 1.02 5.77 -7.62
N THR A 30 -0.28 5.58 -7.71
CA THR A 30 -1.25 6.67 -7.88
C THR A 30 -1.24 7.65 -6.69
N PRO A 31 -1.33 7.20 -5.42
CA PRO A 31 -1.18 8.04 -4.25
C PRO A 31 0.07 8.91 -4.27
N ILE A 32 1.21 8.30 -4.58
CA ILE A 32 2.50 8.99 -4.60
C ILE A 32 2.52 10.09 -5.66
N ALA A 33 2.01 9.79 -6.87
CA ALA A 33 1.93 10.77 -7.94
C ALA A 33 1.02 11.96 -7.56
N MET A 34 -0.11 11.68 -6.89
CA MET A 34 -1.04 12.71 -6.42
C MET A 34 -0.41 13.58 -5.31
N LEU A 35 0.22 12.94 -4.32
CA LEU A 35 0.97 13.64 -3.26
C LEU A 35 2.01 14.58 -3.85
N GLN A 36 2.80 14.09 -4.82
CA GLN A 36 3.82 14.88 -5.49
C GLN A 36 3.20 16.05 -6.25
N GLY A 37 2.24 15.80 -7.15
CA GLY A 37 1.65 16.85 -8.00
C GLY A 37 0.96 17.97 -7.20
N TYR A 38 0.24 17.61 -6.13
CA TYR A 38 -0.40 18.63 -5.27
C TYR A 38 0.61 19.35 -4.39
N SER A 39 1.66 18.67 -3.93
CA SER A 39 2.73 19.35 -3.17
C SER A 39 3.49 20.32 -4.07
N GLU A 40 3.79 19.94 -5.31
CA GLU A 40 4.38 20.82 -6.33
C GLU A 40 3.48 22.03 -6.59
N ALA A 41 2.18 21.84 -6.78
CA ALA A 41 1.24 22.96 -6.97
C ALA A 41 1.21 23.95 -5.79
N ILE A 42 1.40 23.49 -4.56
CA ILE A 42 1.51 24.37 -3.39
C ILE A 42 2.88 25.08 -3.36
N VAL A 43 3.97 24.35 -3.63
CA VAL A 43 5.35 24.87 -3.58
C VAL A 43 5.62 25.89 -4.69
N ASP A 44 5.07 25.66 -5.87
CA ASP A 44 5.23 26.52 -7.05
C ASP A 44 4.24 27.71 -7.05
N ASP A 45 3.55 27.94 -5.93
CA ASP A 45 2.53 28.99 -5.75
C ASP A 45 1.42 28.96 -6.84
N ILE A 46 1.13 27.77 -7.42
CA ILE A 46 0.03 27.57 -8.37
C ILE A 46 -1.32 27.69 -7.65
N ALA A 47 -1.39 27.23 -6.40
CA ALA A 47 -2.53 27.50 -5.53
C ALA A 47 -2.37 28.91 -4.93
N GLU A 48 -3.13 29.87 -5.43
CA GLU A 48 -2.97 31.29 -5.09
C GLU A 48 -3.72 31.66 -3.80
N SER A 49 -4.85 30.98 -3.52
CA SER A 49 -5.67 31.26 -2.34
C SER A 49 -5.39 30.30 -1.18
N GLU A 50 -5.60 30.79 0.06
CA GLU A 50 -5.52 29.96 1.26
C GLU A 50 -6.55 28.81 1.25
N GLU A 51 -7.68 28.99 0.56
CA GLU A 51 -8.70 27.95 0.44
C GLU A 51 -8.23 26.82 -0.49
N GLU A 52 -7.67 27.15 -1.66
CA GLU A 52 -7.08 26.16 -2.57
C GLU A 52 -5.92 25.42 -1.91
N LYS A 53 -5.03 26.13 -1.19
CA LYS A 53 -3.93 25.49 -0.45
C LYS A 53 -4.44 24.47 0.57
N LYS A 54 -5.54 24.79 1.28
CA LYS A 54 -6.19 23.85 2.22
C LYS A 54 -6.83 22.66 1.50
N GLU A 55 -7.47 22.89 0.36
CA GLU A 55 -8.05 21.81 -0.44
C GLU A 55 -6.97 20.83 -0.89
N LEU A 56 -5.89 21.33 -1.49
CA LEU A 56 -4.75 20.52 -1.93
C LEU A 56 -4.09 19.78 -0.75
N ALA A 57 -3.86 20.48 0.37
CA ALA A 57 -3.33 19.85 1.59
C ALA A 57 -4.27 18.77 2.14
N GLY A 58 -5.59 18.95 2.01
CA GLY A 58 -6.60 17.95 2.36
C GLY A 58 -6.48 16.68 1.51
N ILE A 59 -6.33 16.83 0.19
CA ILE A 59 -6.12 15.70 -0.71
C ILE A 59 -4.82 14.95 -0.38
N ILE A 60 -3.73 15.70 -0.14
CA ILE A 60 -2.44 15.13 0.29
C ILE A 60 -2.63 14.31 1.57
N LEU A 61 -3.32 14.86 2.57
CA LEU A 61 -3.54 14.19 3.84
C LEU A 61 -4.33 12.89 3.67
N ASP A 62 -5.39 12.89 2.88
CA ASP A 62 -6.23 11.70 2.69
C ASP A 62 -5.51 10.60 1.91
N GLU A 63 -4.66 10.99 0.97
CA GLU A 63 -3.88 10.06 0.18
C GLU A 63 -2.71 9.46 0.99
N SER A 64 -2.09 10.25 1.86
CA SER A 64 -1.14 9.73 2.87
C SER A 64 -1.80 8.70 3.80
N LYS A 65 -3.02 8.96 4.28
CA LYS A 65 -3.76 7.97 5.09
C LYS A 65 -4.05 6.69 4.31
N ARG A 66 -4.36 6.78 3.01
CA ARG A 66 -4.58 5.62 2.14
C ARG A 66 -3.33 4.77 2.04
N MET A 67 -2.18 5.38 1.75
CA MET A 67 -0.91 4.67 1.72
C MET A 67 -0.60 3.99 3.07
N GLY A 68 -0.86 4.67 4.18
CA GLY A 68 -0.68 4.11 5.52
C GLY A 68 -1.49 2.84 5.75
N ARG A 69 -2.73 2.77 5.25
CA ARG A 69 -3.56 1.55 5.31
C ARG A 69 -2.95 0.40 4.50
N LEU A 70 -2.53 0.66 3.26
CA LEU A 70 -1.89 -0.34 2.39
C LEU A 70 -0.60 -0.90 3.00
N VAL A 71 0.21 -0.04 3.62
CA VAL A 71 1.42 -0.48 4.35
C VAL A 71 1.07 -1.37 5.54
N ASN A 72 0.04 -1.01 6.30
CA ASN A 72 -0.41 -1.85 7.42
C ASN A 72 -0.91 -3.21 6.96
N GLU A 73 -1.66 -3.28 5.86
CA GLU A 73 -2.12 -4.55 5.27
C GLU A 73 -0.94 -5.45 4.87
N LEU A 74 0.13 -4.87 4.31
CA LEU A 74 1.36 -5.60 4.02
C LEU A 74 2.05 -6.12 5.29
N LEU A 75 2.11 -5.31 6.34
CA LEU A 75 2.69 -5.71 7.63
C LEU A 75 1.87 -6.80 8.31
N ASP A 76 0.54 -6.73 8.22
CA ASP A 76 -0.35 -7.74 8.78
C ASP A 76 -0.19 -9.06 8.02
N LEU A 77 -0.11 -9.04 6.68
CA LEU A 77 0.22 -10.23 5.89
C LEU A 77 1.56 -10.86 6.33
N ALA A 78 2.61 -10.04 6.49
CA ALA A 78 3.92 -10.52 6.93
C ALA A 78 3.89 -11.15 8.34
N ARG A 79 3.09 -10.60 9.27
CA ARG A 79 2.89 -11.16 10.62
C ARG A 79 2.12 -12.48 10.60
N LEU A 80 1.17 -12.60 9.67
CA LEU A 80 0.36 -13.79 9.45
C LEU A 80 1.25 -14.96 9.00
N GLU A 81 2.19 -14.69 8.07
CA GLU A 81 3.18 -15.66 7.59
C GLU A 81 4.20 -16.06 8.66
N ALA A 82 4.61 -15.13 9.53
CA ALA A 82 5.53 -15.41 10.64
C ALA A 82 4.90 -16.27 11.76
N GLY A 83 3.62 -16.65 11.64
CA GLY A 83 2.90 -17.42 12.67
C GLY A 83 2.61 -16.62 13.94
N HIS A 84 2.66 -15.29 13.87
CA HIS A 84 2.53 -14.40 15.03
C HIS A 84 1.11 -13.83 15.21
N MET A 85 0.16 -14.15 14.33
CA MET A 85 -1.23 -13.73 14.50
C MET A 85 -2.03 -14.81 15.25
N LYS A 86 -2.19 -14.64 16.56
CA LYS A 86 -3.34 -15.23 17.26
C LYS A 86 -4.57 -14.45 16.78
N LEU A 87 -5.40 -15.09 15.96
CA LEU A 87 -6.77 -14.62 15.72
C LEU A 87 -7.49 -14.55 17.06
N HIS A 88 -7.58 -13.36 17.63
CA HIS A 88 -8.49 -13.08 18.71
C HIS A 88 -9.88 -12.91 18.09
N TYR A 89 -10.68 -13.98 18.17
CA TYR A 89 -12.12 -13.93 17.96
C TYR A 89 -12.81 -13.23 19.13
#